data_AF-A0A255QN22-F1
#
_entry.id   AF-A0A255QN22-F1
#
_cell.length_a   1.000
_cell.length_b   1.000
_cell.length_c   1.000
_cell.angle_alpha   90.00
_cell.angle_beta   90.00
_cell.angle_gamma   90.00
#
_symmetry.space_group_name_H-M   'P 1'
#
loop_
_entity.id
_entity.type
_entity.pdbx_description
1 polymer ?
#
loop_
_entity_poly.entity_id
_entity_poly.type
_entity_poly.pdbx_seq_one_letter_code
_entity_poly.pdbx_strand_id
1 'polypeptide(L)'
;MQCQDCHEEMRWISNRNHHRCLSCDTYVFASELDDPAEPLERLGQAPGVACPKCHVPLEFANLHGKWRVCLCTRCRGYVIEKGCLATIIHEKRMAYQGEDAAPTPMDPRELDGQLDCPACLEAMETHPYYGPGTVVINSCNGCGVAWLDHWELAAIIRAPGKRPARGSSPIVPARPVSNFGHQEQDPLLRGGVSLLNLLLDL
;
A
#
# COMPACT_ATOMS: atom_id res chain seq x y z
N MET A 1 -24.25 8.37 7.38
CA MET A 1 -23.72 9.62 7.99
C MET A 1 -23.58 10.68 6.90
N GLN A 2 -23.60 11.97 7.23
CA GLN A 2 -23.41 13.06 6.25
C GLN A 2 -21.94 13.48 6.17
N CYS A 3 -21.49 13.83 4.96
CA CYS A 3 -20.16 14.39 4.73
C CYS A 3 -20.08 15.80 5.34
N GLN A 4 -19.01 16.10 6.07
CA GLN A 4 -18.84 17.43 6.66
C GLN A 4 -18.45 18.51 5.62
N ASP A 5 -17.90 18.10 4.48
CA ASP A 5 -17.40 19.02 3.46
C ASP A 5 -18.47 19.43 2.43
N CYS A 6 -19.36 18.49 2.06
CA CYS A 6 -20.38 18.73 1.03
C CYS A 6 -21.81 18.38 1.47
N HIS A 7 -22.00 17.88 2.70
CA HIS A 7 -23.30 17.53 3.28
C HIS A 7 -24.06 16.37 2.62
N GLU A 8 -23.49 15.73 1.59
CA GLU A 8 -24.05 14.54 0.94
C GLU A 8 -23.94 13.28 1.81
N GLU A 9 -24.71 12.25 1.45
CA GLU A 9 -24.65 10.95 2.13
C GLU A 9 -23.30 10.26 1.92
N MET A 10 -22.71 9.77 3.00
CA MET A 10 -21.50 8.96 2.93
C MET A 10 -21.85 7.47 2.87
N ARG A 11 -21.21 6.77 1.94
CA ARG A 11 -21.33 5.32 1.77
C ARG A 11 -20.35 4.61 2.69
N TRP A 12 -20.86 3.63 3.45
CA TRP A 12 -20.02 2.69 4.20
C TRP A 12 -19.37 1.69 3.24
N ILE A 13 -18.05 1.58 3.30
CA ILE A 13 -17.24 0.60 2.58
C ILE A 13 -16.81 -0.45 3.59
N SER A 14 -17.67 -1.45 3.82
CA SER A 14 -17.55 -2.41 4.91
C SER A 14 -16.27 -3.23 4.88
N ASN A 15 -15.84 -3.67 3.71
CA ASN A 15 -14.62 -4.44 3.51
C ASN A 15 -13.34 -3.60 3.67
N ARG A 16 -13.45 -2.26 3.69
CA ARG A 16 -12.33 -1.32 3.85
C ARG A 16 -12.43 -0.49 5.14
N ASN A 17 -13.39 -0.84 6.00
CA ASN A 17 -13.62 -0.26 7.33
C ASN A 17 -13.66 1.29 7.37
N HIS A 18 -14.21 1.93 6.33
CA HIS A 18 -14.32 3.39 6.27
C HIS A 18 -15.58 3.86 5.54
N HIS A 19 -15.96 5.12 5.76
CA HIS A 19 -16.96 5.82 4.98
C HIS A 19 -16.30 6.67 3.89
N ARG A 20 -16.85 6.65 2.68
CA ARG A 20 -16.44 7.53 1.58
C ARG A 20 -17.64 8.34 1.09
N CYS A 21 -17.46 9.64 0.94
CA CYS A 21 -18.42 10.47 0.21
C CYS A 21 -18.16 10.29 -1.29
N LEU A 22 -19.18 9.88 -2.05
CA LEU A 22 -19.05 9.67 -3.50
C LEU A 22 -19.06 10.99 -4.30
N SER A 23 -19.45 12.09 -3.68
CA SER A 23 -19.54 13.41 -4.34
C SER A 23 -18.24 14.19 -4.26
N CYS A 24 -17.53 14.15 -3.13
CA CYS A 24 -16.30 14.94 -2.92
C CYS A 24 -15.07 14.09 -2.54
N ASP A 25 -15.21 12.76 -2.49
CA ASP A 25 -14.14 11.82 -2.13
C ASP A 25 -13.52 12.10 -0.76
N THR A 26 -14.33 12.57 0.19
CA THR A 26 -13.94 12.66 1.60
C THR A 26 -13.99 11.27 2.24
N TYR A 27 -12.95 10.93 2.98
CA TYR A 27 -12.82 9.66 3.70
C TYR A 27 -12.98 9.90 5.20
N VAL A 28 -13.76 9.06 5.87
CA VAL A 28 -13.89 9.03 7.33
C VAL A 28 -13.65 7.62 7.81
N PHE A 29 -12.66 7.46 8.68
CA PHE A 29 -12.20 6.16 9.17
C PHE A 29 -12.72 5.90 10.58
N ALA A 30 -13.09 4.65 10.88
CA ALA A 30 -13.61 4.27 12.18
C ALA A 30 -12.54 4.23 13.28
N SER A 31 -11.28 4.01 12.90
CA SER A 31 -10.12 4.01 13.79
C SER A 31 -9.09 5.05 13.37
N GLU A 32 -8.21 5.40 14.30
CA GLU A 32 -6.96 6.10 13.99
C GLU A 32 -6.08 5.25 13.05
N LEU A 33 -5.03 5.86 12.50
CA LEU A 33 -4.03 5.21 11.64
C LEU A 33 -3.35 3.97 12.28
N ASP A 34 -3.55 3.76 13.59
CA ASP A 34 -2.89 2.75 14.41
C ASP A 34 -3.69 1.45 14.55
N ASP A 35 -4.17 0.87 13.44
CA ASP A 35 -4.58 -0.53 13.54
C ASP A 35 -3.34 -1.37 13.89
N PRO A 36 -3.35 -2.21 14.93
CA PRO A 36 -2.17 -3.00 15.32
C PRO A 36 -1.65 -3.94 14.22
N ALA A 37 -2.50 -4.29 13.25
CA ALA A 37 -2.14 -5.08 12.08
C ALA A 37 -1.56 -4.22 10.93
N GLU A 38 -1.73 -2.90 10.94
CA GLU A 38 -1.17 -1.94 9.97
C GLU A 38 -0.62 -0.65 10.65
N PRO A 39 0.26 -0.73 11.66
CA PRO A 39 0.79 0.46 12.32
C PRO A 39 1.70 1.21 11.34
N LEU A 40 1.37 2.48 11.11
CA LEU A 40 2.06 3.38 10.18
C LEU A 40 2.61 4.59 10.93
N GLU A 41 3.92 4.75 10.89
CA GLU A 41 4.61 5.93 11.42
C GLU A 41 5.00 6.87 10.27
N ARG A 42 4.44 8.08 10.23
CA ARG A 42 4.73 9.06 9.17
C ARG A 42 6.13 9.65 9.33
N LEU A 43 6.85 9.76 8.21
CA LEU A 43 8.16 10.40 8.14
C LEU A 43 8.11 11.83 7.57
N GLY A 44 6.97 12.23 6.98
CA GLY A 44 6.69 13.59 6.51
C GLY A 44 7.44 14.03 5.24
N GLN A 45 8.46 13.29 4.79
CA GLN A 45 9.14 13.55 3.50
C GLN A 45 8.32 13.03 2.33
N ALA A 46 8.24 13.82 1.24
CA ALA A 46 7.57 13.42 0.01
C ALA A 46 8.50 12.63 -0.94
N PRO A 47 8.05 11.53 -1.56
CA PRO A 47 8.79 10.78 -2.57
C PRO A 47 8.72 11.41 -3.98
N GLY A 48 7.96 12.49 -4.18
CA GLY A 48 7.74 13.09 -5.50
C GLY A 48 6.73 12.35 -6.38
N VAL A 49 5.89 11.47 -5.80
CA VAL A 49 4.83 10.75 -6.49
C VAL A 49 3.46 11.05 -5.89
N ALA A 50 2.39 10.89 -6.68
CA ALA A 50 1.02 11.17 -6.27
C ALA A 50 0.22 9.89 -5.99
N CYS A 51 -0.80 9.99 -5.14
CA CYS A 51 -1.76 8.91 -4.91
C CYS A 51 -2.52 8.59 -6.21
N PRO A 52 -2.59 7.32 -6.65
CA PRO A 52 -3.30 6.94 -7.85
C PRO A 52 -4.83 7.09 -7.73
N LYS A 53 -5.36 7.17 -6.50
CA LYS A 53 -6.81 7.37 -6.24
C LYS A 53 -7.19 8.82 -5.96
N CYS A 54 -6.33 9.55 -5.24
CA CYS A 54 -6.64 10.90 -4.73
C CYS A 54 -5.90 12.02 -5.46
N HIS A 55 -4.86 11.67 -6.23
CA HIS A 55 -3.97 12.58 -6.92
C HIS A 55 -3.27 13.63 -6.04
N VAL A 56 -3.24 13.42 -4.72
CA VAL A 56 -2.47 14.22 -3.77
C VAL A 56 -1.06 13.64 -3.58
N PRO A 57 -0.06 14.45 -3.20
CA PRO A 57 1.29 13.94 -2.91
C PRO A 57 1.27 12.83 -1.84
N LEU A 58 2.06 11.79 -2.07
CA LEU A 58 2.33 10.77 -1.05
C LEU A 58 3.42 11.25 -0.08
N GLU A 59 3.45 10.65 1.12
CA GLU A 59 4.50 10.84 2.13
C GLU A 59 5.19 9.52 2.43
N PHE A 60 6.47 9.54 2.79
CA PHE A 60 7.10 8.35 3.36
C PHE A 60 6.51 8.01 4.73
N ALA A 61 6.33 6.72 4.99
CA ALA A 61 5.97 6.18 6.29
C ALA A 61 6.68 4.85 6.54
N ASN A 62 6.82 4.47 7.82
CA ASN A 62 7.26 3.15 8.25
C ASN A 62 6.06 2.30 8.63
N LEU A 63 5.85 1.23 7.89
CA LEU A 63 4.91 0.16 8.21
C LEU A 63 5.58 -0.85 9.15
N HIS A 64 4.94 -1.15 10.28
CA HIS A 64 5.49 -2.02 11.32
C HIS A 64 6.87 -1.61 11.82
N GLY A 65 7.18 -0.30 11.83
CA GLY A 65 8.45 0.26 12.29
C GLY A 65 9.68 -0.20 11.49
N LYS A 66 9.49 -0.88 10.36
CA LYS A 66 10.56 -1.55 9.61
C LYS A 66 10.51 -1.27 8.11
N TRP A 67 9.31 -1.23 7.52
CA TRP A 67 9.16 -1.25 6.07
C TRP A 67 8.74 0.11 5.54
N ARG A 68 9.57 0.72 4.69
CA ARG A 68 9.25 2.03 4.10
C ARG A 68 8.17 1.90 3.02
N VAL A 69 7.13 2.72 3.12
CA VAL A 69 6.03 2.81 2.16
C VAL A 69 5.81 4.27 1.74
N CYS A 70 5.11 4.48 0.62
CA CYS A 70 4.61 5.81 0.24
C CYS A 70 3.11 5.89 0.56
N LEU A 71 2.75 6.59 1.63
CA LEU A 71 1.41 6.69 2.21
C LEU A 71 0.64 7.91 1.69
N CYS A 72 -0.63 7.71 1.33
CA CYS A 72 -1.56 8.79 1.08
C CYS A 72 -2.21 9.22 2.40
N THR A 73 -2.02 10.47 2.80
CA THR A 73 -2.62 11.00 4.04
C THR A 73 -4.13 11.23 3.94
N ARG A 74 -4.71 11.20 2.73
CA ARG A 74 -6.16 11.35 2.48
C ARG A 74 -6.92 10.03 2.55
N CYS A 75 -6.58 9.06 1.69
CA CYS A 75 -7.28 7.76 1.65
C CYS A 75 -6.62 6.67 2.50
N ARG A 76 -5.45 6.95 3.09
CA ARG A 76 -4.66 6.00 3.91
C ARG A 76 -4.16 4.75 3.16
N GLY A 77 -4.34 4.69 1.84
CA GLY A 77 -3.69 3.69 1.00
C GLY A 77 -2.21 4.01 0.79
N TYR A 78 -1.41 3.01 0.44
CA TYR A 78 0.04 3.15 0.31
C TYR A 78 0.64 2.27 -0.79
N VAL A 79 1.79 2.71 -1.29
CA VAL A 79 2.64 1.98 -2.23
C VAL A 79 3.72 1.22 -1.46
N ILE A 80 3.93 -0.05 -1.82
CA ILE A 80 4.98 -0.91 -1.27
C ILE A 80 5.60 -1.79 -2.35
N GLU A 81 6.85 -2.20 -2.19
CA GLU A 81 7.47 -3.20 -3.07
C GLU A 81 6.86 -4.60 -2.85
N LYS A 82 6.61 -5.36 -3.93
CA LYS A 82 5.88 -6.64 -3.87
C LYS A 82 6.59 -7.70 -2.99
N GLY A 83 7.91 -7.78 -3.02
CA GLY A 83 8.72 -8.68 -2.17
C GLY A 83 8.66 -8.31 -0.67
N CYS A 84 8.70 -7.01 -0.36
CA CYS A 84 8.43 -6.49 0.98
C CYS A 84 7.03 -6.90 1.45
N LEU A 85 6.01 -6.69 0.62
CA LEU A 85 4.63 -7.09 0.93
C LEU A 85 4.52 -8.58 1.25
N ALA A 86 5.09 -9.45 0.40
CA ALA A 86 5.09 -10.90 0.63
C ALA A 86 5.75 -11.27 1.96
N THR A 87 6.87 -10.62 2.30
CA THR A 87 7.58 -10.84 3.57
C THR A 87 6.74 -10.38 4.76
N ILE A 88 6.12 -9.20 4.69
CA ILE A 88 5.25 -8.68 5.76
C ILE A 88 4.09 -9.62 6.00
N ILE A 89 3.38 -10.02 4.94
CA ILE A 89 2.23 -10.93 5.05
C ILE A 89 2.66 -12.24 5.73
N HIS A 90 3.80 -12.80 5.33
CA HIS A 90 4.34 -14.01 5.94
C HIS A 90 4.66 -13.82 7.42
N GLU A 91 5.47 -12.81 7.77
CA GLU A 91 5.89 -12.51 9.14
C GLU A 91 4.67 -12.26 10.05
N LYS A 92 3.70 -11.47 9.57
CA LYS A 92 2.55 -11.05 10.37
C LYS A 92 1.51 -12.13 10.51
N ARG A 93 1.22 -12.92 9.47
CA ARG A 93 0.32 -14.06 9.60
C ARG A 93 0.91 -15.17 10.48
N MET A 94 2.23 -15.37 10.46
CA MET A 94 2.90 -16.30 11.37
C MET A 94 2.81 -15.83 12.82
N ALA A 95 2.92 -14.53 13.08
CA ALA A 95 2.90 -13.95 14.42
C ALA A 95 1.50 -13.64 14.96
N TYR A 96 0.48 -13.57 14.10
CA TYR A 96 -0.88 -13.23 14.51
C TYR A 96 -1.41 -14.26 15.52
N GLN A 97 -2.04 -13.79 16.61
CA GLN A 97 -2.63 -14.61 17.67
C GLN A 97 -4.10 -14.26 17.95
N GLY A 98 -4.64 -13.26 17.25
CA GLY A 98 -6.04 -12.89 17.37
C GLY A 98 -6.98 -13.86 16.63
N GLU A 99 -8.28 -13.62 16.83
CA GLU A 99 -9.36 -14.34 16.15
C GLU A 99 -9.33 -14.08 14.64
N ASP A 100 -9.63 -15.12 13.86
CA ASP A 100 -9.80 -14.95 12.42
C ASP A 100 -11.01 -14.04 12.15
N ALA A 101 -10.85 -13.10 11.22
CA ALA A 101 -11.96 -12.32 10.73
C ALA A 101 -12.94 -13.21 9.96
N ALA A 102 -14.24 -12.95 10.12
CA ALA A 102 -15.25 -13.64 9.32
C ALA A 102 -14.99 -13.40 7.82
N PRO A 103 -14.98 -14.44 6.97
CA PRO A 103 -14.83 -14.27 5.54
C PRO A 103 -15.93 -13.36 5.00
N THR A 104 -15.53 -12.26 4.37
CA THR A 104 -16.44 -11.41 3.61
C THR A 104 -16.28 -11.73 2.14
N PRO A 105 -17.35 -11.97 1.36
CA PRO A 105 -17.23 -12.14 -0.08
C PRO A 105 -16.52 -10.94 -0.72
N MET A 106 -15.62 -11.21 -1.68
CA MET A 106 -15.05 -10.16 -2.52
C MET A 106 -16.18 -9.46 -3.28
N ASP A 107 -16.14 -8.12 -3.35
CA ASP A 107 -17.01 -7.35 -4.25
C ASP A 107 -16.40 -7.36 -5.66
N PRO A 108 -17.03 -7.99 -6.66
CA PRO A 108 -16.46 -8.08 -8.02
C PRO A 108 -16.20 -6.71 -8.65
N ARG A 109 -16.90 -5.66 -8.22
CA ARG A 109 -16.72 -4.30 -8.73
C ARG A 109 -15.34 -3.71 -8.40
N GLU A 110 -14.65 -4.27 -7.41
CA GLU A 110 -13.27 -3.87 -7.12
C GLU A 110 -12.30 -4.26 -8.24
N LEU A 111 -12.65 -5.26 -9.07
CA LEU A 111 -11.84 -5.68 -10.22
C LEU A 111 -11.95 -4.73 -11.41
N ASP A 112 -12.99 -3.89 -11.45
CA ASP A 112 -13.21 -2.95 -12.55
C ASP A 112 -12.30 -1.71 -12.47
N GLY A 113 -11.63 -1.50 -11.34
CA GLY A 113 -10.77 -0.34 -11.13
C GLY A 113 -9.45 -0.47 -11.88
N GLN A 114 -9.10 0.53 -12.70
CA GLN A 114 -7.77 0.65 -13.30
C GLN A 114 -7.02 1.80 -12.63
N LEU A 115 -5.81 1.54 -12.17
CA LEU A 115 -4.92 2.55 -11.57
C LEU A 115 -3.64 2.64 -12.39
N ASP A 116 -3.12 3.85 -12.56
CA ASP A 116 -1.76 4.04 -13.05
C ASP A 116 -0.76 3.92 -11.90
N CYS A 117 0.38 3.30 -12.17
CA CYS A 117 1.40 3.10 -11.17
C CYS A 117 1.99 4.46 -10.75
N PRO A 118 1.95 4.83 -9.46
CA PRO A 118 2.49 6.11 -9.03
C PRO A 118 4.01 6.22 -9.20
N ALA A 119 4.72 5.11 -9.38
CA ALA A 119 6.17 5.08 -9.53
C ALA A 119 6.65 5.15 -11.00
N CYS A 120 5.94 4.52 -11.95
CA CYS A 120 6.36 4.46 -13.36
C CYS A 120 5.27 4.85 -14.37
N LEU A 121 4.06 5.18 -13.90
CA LEU A 121 2.88 5.57 -14.68
C LEU A 121 2.30 4.50 -15.62
N GLU A 122 2.84 3.28 -15.61
CA GLU A 122 2.22 2.15 -16.31
C GLU A 122 0.92 1.72 -15.65
N ALA A 123 -0.03 1.24 -16.44
CA ALA A 123 -1.27 0.66 -15.93
C ALA A 123 -0.96 -0.53 -14.99
N MET A 124 -1.53 -0.49 -13.80
CA MET A 124 -1.44 -1.58 -12.83
C MET A 124 -2.44 -2.68 -13.16
N GLU A 125 -2.05 -3.92 -12.88
CA GLU A 125 -2.95 -5.07 -12.93
C GLU A 125 -3.81 -5.10 -11.68
N THR A 126 -5.13 -5.15 -11.86
CA THR A 126 -6.11 -5.29 -10.77
C THR A 126 -6.55 -6.73 -10.69
N HIS A 127 -6.30 -7.37 -9.56
CA HIS A 127 -6.56 -8.79 -9.42
C HIS A 127 -6.90 -9.19 -7.99
N PRO A 128 -7.61 -10.32 -7.81
CA PRO A 128 -7.75 -10.92 -6.49
C PRO A 128 -6.38 -11.15 -5.87
N TYR A 129 -6.25 -10.89 -4.57
CA TYR A 129 -5.12 -11.39 -3.83
C TYR A 129 -5.27 -12.91 -3.68
N TYR A 130 -4.44 -13.67 -4.41
CA TYR A 130 -4.47 -15.14 -4.42
C TYR A 130 -3.92 -15.80 -3.14
N GLY A 131 -3.76 -15.03 -2.07
CA GLY A 131 -3.43 -15.51 -0.74
C GLY A 131 -4.64 -15.44 0.21
N PRO A 132 -4.40 -15.44 1.53
CA PRO A 132 -5.48 -15.38 2.51
C PRO A 132 -6.23 -14.05 2.49
N GLY A 133 -7.56 -14.13 2.59
CA GLY A 133 -8.46 -12.98 2.54
C GLY A 133 -9.21 -12.91 1.22
N THR A 134 -9.96 -11.83 1.02
CA THR A 134 -10.80 -11.60 -0.17
C THR A 134 -10.57 -10.23 -0.79
N VAL A 135 -9.38 -9.68 -0.57
CA VAL A 135 -9.00 -8.33 -1.04
C VAL A 135 -8.60 -8.36 -2.51
N VAL A 136 -8.88 -7.26 -3.21
CA VAL A 136 -8.39 -7.00 -4.57
C VAL A 136 -7.24 -6.03 -4.48
N ILE A 137 -6.08 -6.41 -4.99
CA ILE A 137 -4.88 -5.56 -4.98
C ILE A 137 -4.56 -5.08 -6.39
N ASN A 138 -3.90 -3.92 -6.47
CA ASN A 138 -3.32 -3.43 -7.72
C ASN A 138 -1.81 -3.66 -7.68
N SER A 139 -1.26 -4.25 -8.74
CA SER A 139 0.17 -4.57 -8.80
C SER A 139 0.77 -4.12 -10.13
N CYS A 140 1.95 -3.47 -10.08
CA CYS A 140 2.65 -2.99 -11.27
C CYS A 140 3.67 -4.02 -11.74
N ASN A 141 3.61 -4.41 -13.00
CA ASN A 141 4.54 -5.39 -13.57
C ASN A 141 5.83 -4.75 -14.08
N GLY A 142 5.83 -3.46 -14.44
CA GLY A 142 7.02 -2.73 -14.87
C GLY A 142 8.04 -2.49 -13.74
N CYS A 143 7.58 -1.96 -12.59
CA CYS A 143 8.49 -1.57 -11.50
C CYS A 143 8.36 -2.40 -10.21
N GLY A 144 7.47 -3.40 -10.18
CA GLY A 144 7.41 -4.37 -9.08
C GLY A 144 6.81 -3.85 -7.77
N VAL A 145 6.02 -2.77 -7.81
CA VAL A 145 5.30 -2.23 -6.65
C VAL A 145 3.85 -2.73 -6.61
N ALA A 146 3.25 -2.71 -5.43
CA ALA A 146 1.83 -2.90 -5.21
C ALA A 146 1.23 -1.66 -4.53
N TRP A 147 -0.03 -1.38 -4.84
CA TRP A 147 -0.86 -0.44 -4.09
C TRP A 147 -1.75 -1.24 -3.16
N LEU A 148 -1.79 -0.85 -1.89
CA LEU A 148 -2.76 -1.33 -0.93
C LEU A 148 -3.64 -0.17 -0.49
N ASP A 149 -4.95 -0.38 -0.52
CA ASP A 149 -5.89 0.48 0.18
C ASP A 149 -5.75 0.38 1.70
N HIS A 150 -6.39 1.32 2.40
CA HIS A 150 -6.58 1.18 3.83
C HIS A 150 -7.28 -0.15 4.15
N TRP A 151 -6.78 -0.86 5.15
CA TRP A 151 -7.33 -2.10 5.70
C TRP A 151 -7.06 -3.39 4.92
N GLU A 152 -6.46 -3.34 3.72
CA GLU A 152 -6.25 -4.59 2.97
C GLU A 152 -5.25 -5.53 3.65
N LEU A 153 -4.16 -4.98 4.20
CA LEU A 153 -3.14 -5.79 4.86
C LEU A 153 -3.68 -6.35 6.18
N ALA A 154 -4.47 -5.60 6.94
CA ALA A 154 -5.15 -6.05 8.14
C ALA A 154 -6.12 -7.19 7.79
N ALA A 155 -6.90 -7.04 6.71
CA ALA A 155 -7.78 -8.10 6.23
C ALA A 155 -6.99 -9.36 5.84
N ILE A 156 -5.86 -9.21 5.15
CA ILE A 156 -4.97 -10.34 4.82
C ILE A 156 -4.39 -10.98 6.08
N ILE A 157 -3.93 -10.20 7.07
CA ILE A 157 -3.32 -10.71 8.29
C ILE A 157 -4.33 -11.51 9.12
N ARG A 158 -5.56 -11.00 9.22
CA ARG A 158 -6.64 -11.59 10.03
C ARG A 158 -7.43 -12.65 9.29
N ALA A 159 -7.18 -12.87 8.01
CA ALA A 159 -7.93 -13.84 7.23
C ALA A 159 -7.75 -15.28 7.76
N PRO A 160 -8.82 -16.10 7.74
CA PRO A 160 -8.74 -17.49 8.16
C PRO A 160 -7.85 -18.31 7.24
N GLY A 161 -7.52 -19.51 7.71
CA GLY A 161 -6.79 -20.52 6.94
C GLY A 161 -5.36 -20.75 7.41
N LYS A 162 -4.61 -21.52 6.63
CA LYS A 162 -3.26 -21.99 7.01
C LYS A 162 -2.34 -20.80 7.27
N ARG A 163 -1.69 -20.82 8.43
CA ARG A 163 -0.64 -19.87 8.81
C ARG A 163 0.73 -20.50 8.55
N PRO A 164 1.77 -19.71 8.22
CA PRO A 164 3.12 -20.24 8.08
C PRO A 164 3.60 -20.88 9.40
N ALA A 165 4.40 -21.95 9.29
CA ALA A 165 4.99 -22.57 10.46
C ALA A 165 6.00 -21.61 11.10
N ARG A 166 6.10 -21.62 12.44
CA ARG A 166 7.13 -20.85 13.15
C ARG A 166 8.52 -21.23 12.62
N GLY A 167 9.31 -20.22 12.26
CA GLY A 167 10.66 -20.40 11.71
C GLY A 167 10.73 -20.66 10.20
N SER A 168 9.59 -20.71 9.50
CA SER A 168 9.60 -20.76 8.03
C SER A 168 9.98 -19.40 7.43
N SER A 169 10.64 -19.42 6.27
CA SER A 169 10.95 -18.21 5.49
C SER A 169 9.87 -17.93 4.44
N PRO A 170 9.65 -16.67 4.04
CA PRO A 170 8.81 -16.36 2.90
C PRO A 170 9.40 -16.97 1.62
N ILE A 171 8.52 -17.34 0.69
CA ILE A 171 8.91 -17.94 -0.61
C ILE A 171 9.73 -16.94 -1.44
N VAL A 172 9.43 -15.64 -1.30
CA VAL A 172 10.13 -14.54 -1.99
C VAL A 172 10.81 -13.67 -0.93
N PRO A 173 12.15 -13.54 -0.94
CA PRO A 173 12.84 -12.66 -0.01
C PRO A 173 12.56 -11.19 -0.34
N ALA A 174 12.30 -10.37 0.68
CA ALA A 174 12.19 -8.92 0.50
C ALA A 174 13.47 -8.34 -0.10
N ARG A 175 13.32 -7.44 -1.06
CA ARG A 175 14.40 -6.53 -1.47
C ARG A 175 14.18 -5.19 -0.76
N PRO A 176 15.20 -4.57 -0.14
CA PRO A 176 15.05 -3.24 0.43
C PRO A 176 14.57 -2.27 -0.64
N VAL A 177 13.57 -1.46 -0.29
CA VAL A 177 13.12 -0.33 -1.10
C VAL A 177 14.27 0.68 -1.17
N SER A 178 15.16 0.52 -2.13
CA SER A 178 16.28 1.46 -2.33
C SER A 178 15.84 2.68 -3.13
N ASN A 179 14.94 2.52 -4.11
CA ASN A 179 14.65 3.59 -5.08
C ASN A 179 13.16 3.65 -5.47
N PHE A 180 12.32 4.33 -4.67
CA PHE A 180 11.08 4.88 -5.22
C PHE A 180 11.45 6.17 -5.99
N GLY A 181 11.18 6.21 -7.31
CA GLY A 181 11.32 7.44 -8.09
C GLY A 181 12.66 7.68 -8.80
N HIS A 182 13.61 6.74 -8.80
CA HIS A 182 14.70 6.77 -9.79
C HIS A 182 14.26 6.04 -11.05
N GLN A 183 13.48 6.75 -11.87
CA GLN A 183 13.57 6.55 -13.30
C GLN A 183 15.05 6.80 -13.65
N GLU A 184 15.72 5.86 -14.30
CA GLU A 184 17.00 6.13 -14.94
C GLU A 184 16.84 7.39 -15.78
N GLN A 185 17.38 8.51 -15.31
CA GLN A 185 17.74 9.61 -16.18
C GLN A 185 18.99 9.16 -16.93
N ASP A 186 18.83 8.33 -17.96
CA ASP A 186 19.80 8.31 -19.04
C ASP A 186 19.08 8.50 -20.37
N PRO A 187 19.09 9.73 -20.89
CA PRO A 187 18.65 9.94 -22.25
C PRO A 187 19.79 10.52 -23.08
N LEU A 188 21.01 9.94 -23.11
CA LEU A 188 22.01 10.32 -24.12
C LEU A 188 22.19 11.85 -24.33
N LEU A 189 22.05 12.65 -23.26
CA LEU A 189 22.16 14.10 -23.31
C LEU A 189 23.30 14.57 -22.39
N ARG A 190 24.49 14.37 -22.96
CA ARG A 190 25.65 15.28 -22.98
C ARG A 190 25.77 16.32 -21.86
N GLY A 191 26.82 16.17 -21.05
CA GLY A 191 27.38 17.25 -20.22
C GLY A 191 27.83 16.75 -18.86
N GLY A 192 28.73 15.76 -18.87
CA GLY A 192 29.03 14.95 -17.70
C GLY A 192 29.56 15.71 -16.49
N VAL A 193 29.03 15.36 -15.32
CA VAL A 193 29.80 15.03 -14.12
C VAL A 193 28.97 14.01 -13.32
N SER A 194 29.54 12.85 -13.04
CA SER A 194 28.90 11.80 -12.22
C SER A 194 28.96 12.15 -10.73
N LEU A 195 27.81 12.12 -10.06
CA LEU A 195 27.68 12.27 -8.60
C LEU A 195 28.01 10.98 -7.82
N LEU A 196 28.77 10.05 -8.42
CA LEU A 196 29.41 8.95 -7.68
C LEU A 196 30.67 9.39 -6.90
N ASN A 197 31.01 10.69 -6.88
CA ASN A 197 32.26 11.20 -6.30
C ASN A 197 32.11 12.08 -5.04
N LEU A 198 31.02 11.98 -4.26
CA LEU A 198 30.82 12.91 -3.13
C LEU A 198 30.46 12.31 -1.76
N LEU A 199 30.61 11.00 -1.54
CA LEU A 199 30.47 10.41 -0.20
C LEU A 199 31.48 9.29 0.08
N LEU A 200 32.75 9.59 -0.16
CA LEU A 200 33.88 9.02 0.57
C LEU A 200 34.82 10.20 0.86
N ASP A 201 34.50 10.97 1.91
CA ASP A 201 35.47 11.61 2.81
C ASP A 201 34.71 12.47 3.84
N LEU A 202 35.07 12.24 5.11
CA LEU A 202 34.61 12.79 6.40
C LEU A 202 33.49 12.01 7.12
#